data_AF-A0A2K9NLS0-F1
#
_entry.id   AF-A0A2K9NLS0-F1
#
_cell.length_a   1.000
_cell.length_b   1.000
_cell.length_c   1.000
_cell.angle_alpha   90.00
_cell.angle_beta   90.00
_cell.angle_gamma   90.00
#
_symmetry.space_group_name_H-M   'P 1'
#
loop_
_entity.id
_entity.type
_entity.pdbx_description
1 polymer ?
#
loop_
_entity_poly.entity_id
_entity_poly.type
_entity_poly.pdbx_seq_one_letter_code
_entity_poly.pdbx_strand_id
1 'polypeptide(L)'
;MGAGGRMPVPPSSKKTETEALKRVPCEKPPFTLGDLKKAIPPQCFKRSIPRSFSYLISDIIIASCFYYVATNYFSLLPQSISYLAWPLYWACQGCVLTGIWVIAHECGHHAFSDYQWLDDTVGLIFHSFLLVPY
;
A
#
# COMPACT_ATOMS: atom_id res chain seq x y z
N MET A 1 34.83 4.81 -15.14
CA MET A 1 36.12 5.15 -14.49
C MET A 1 35.89 5.19 -12.98
N GLY A 2 36.73 4.51 -12.21
CA GLY A 2 36.61 4.42 -10.74
C GLY A 2 37.16 3.07 -10.25
N ALA A 3 38.48 2.91 -10.28
CA ALA A 3 39.19 1.76 -9.73
C ALA A 3 40.00 2.21 -8.50
N GLY A 4 39.97 1.43 -7.42
CA GLY A 4 40.83 1.57 -6.25
C GLY A 4 40.04 1.56 -4.93
N GLY A 5 40.32 0.73 -3.94
CA GLY A 5 41.32 -0.32 -3.78
C GLY A 5 40.83 -1.30 -2.70
N ARG A 6 41.13 -2.60 -2.86
CA ARG A 6 40.76 -3.64 -1.90
C ARG A 6 41.86 -3.77 -0.85
N MET A 7 41.56 -3.41 0.40
CA MET A 7 42.33 -3.86 1.56
C MET A 7 42.19 -5.38 1.70
N PRO A 8 43.24 -6.12 2.08
CA PRO A 8 43.11 -7.54 2.39
C PRO A 8 42.31 -7.70 3.68
N VAL A 9 41.08 -8.22 3.55
CA VAL A 9 40.25 -8.62 4.67
C VAL A 9 40.94 -9.81 5.36
N PRO A 10 41.11 -9.83 6.70
CA PRO A 10 41.65 -10.99 7.40
C PRO A 10 40.79 -12.23 7.10
N PRO A 11 41.32 -13.45 7.21
CA PRO A 11 40.53 -14.65 6.96
C PRO A 11 39.46 -14.77 8.06
N SER A 12 38.28 -14.20 7.78
CA SER A 12 37.08 -14.44 8.56
C SER A 12 36.72 -15.91 8.44
N SER A 13 36.38 -16.50 9.58
CA SER A 13 35.91 -17.87 9.75
C SER A 13 34.82 -18.20 8.72
N LYS A 14 35.20 -18.87 7.61
CA LYS A 14 34.26 -19.38 6.59
C LYS A 14 33.15 -20.26 7.17
N LYS A 15 33.33 -20.81 8.37
CA LYS A 15 32.35 -21.65 9.04
C LYS A 15 31.17 -20.87 9.63
N THR A 16 31.34 -19.58 9.93
CA THR A 16 30.31 -18.80 10.66
C THR A 16 29.39 -18.02 9.71
N GLU A 17 29.89 -17.53 8.57
CA GLU A 17 29.07 -16.81 7.56
C GLU A 17 28.12 -17.75 6.78
N THR A 18 28.53 -19.00 6.53
CA THR A 18 27.75 -19.95 5.73
C THR A 18 26.44 -20.38 6.41
N GLU A 19 26.43 -20.48 7.74
CA GLU A 19 25.22 -20.83 8.51
C GLU A 19 24.28 -19.63 8.69
N ALA A 20 24.79 -18.40 8.72
CA ALA A 20 23.97 -17.19 8.86
C ALA A 20 23.15 -16.85 7.60
N LEU A 21 23.61 -17.25 6.42
CA LEU A 21 22.93 -17.05 5.13
C LEU A 21 21.93 -18.17 4.77
N LYS A 22 21.83 -19.22 5.60
CA LYS A 22 20.95 -20.38 5.41
C LYS A 22 19.47 -20.10 5.72
N ARG A 23 19.09 -18.83 5.90
CA ARG A 23 17.73 -18.42 6.28
C ARG A 23 16.74 -18.45 5.13
N VAL A 24 17.20 -18.45 3.87
CA VAL A 24 16.32 -18.39 2.70
C VAL A 24 16.63 -19.58 1.78
N PRO A 25 15.66 -20.44 1.49
CA PRO A 25 15.81 -21.46 0.47
C PRO A 25 16.10 -20.79 -0.89
N CYS A 26 17.29 -21.04 -1.45
CA CYS A 26 17.68 -20.54 -2.78
C CYS A 26 17.31 -21.52 -3.90
N GLU A 27 16.83 -22.72 -3.54
CA GLU A 27 16.44 -23.76 -4.49
C GLU A 27 15.02 -23.51 -5.02
N LYS A 28 14.77 -23.93 -6.26
CA LYS A 28 13.43 -23.85 -6.83
C LYS A 28 12.48 -24.77 -6.07
N PRO A 29 11.29 -24.30 -5.67
CA PRO A 29 10.33 -25.14 -4.98
C PRO A 29 9.87 -26.31 -5.87
N PRO A 30 9.44 -27.45 -5.29
CA PRO A 30 9.01 -28.63 -6.03
C PRO A 30 7.61 -28.49 -6.66
N PHE A 31 7.09 -27.27 -6.79
CA PHE A 31 5.76 -26.97 -7.35
C PHE A 31 5.83 -25.78 -8.29
N THR A 32 4.89 -25.71 -9.24
CA THR A 32 4.79 -24.61 -10.19
C THR A 32 3.81 -23.53 -9.70
N LEU A 33 3.88 -22.34 -10.30
CA LEU A 33 2.87 -21.29 -10.08
C LEU A 33 1.45 -21.76 -10.48
N GLY A 34 1.35 -22.68 -11.45
CA GLY A 34 0.08 -23.26 -11.87
C GLY A 34 -0.53 -24.15 -10.78
N ASP A 35 0.30 -24.90 -10.06
CA ASP A 35 -0.15 -25.77 -8.95
C ASP A 35 -0.68 -24.92 -7.79
N LEU A 36 -0.01 -23.80 -7.49
CA LEU A 36 -0.49 -22.83 -6.50
C LEU A 36 -1.83 -22.21 -6.92
N LYS A 37 -1.98 -21.78 -8.19
CA LYS A 37 -3.25 -21.21 -8.68
C LYS A 37 -4.39 -22.22 -8.64
N LYS A 38 -4.13 -23.50 -8.94
CA LYS A 38 -5.14 -24.57 -8.86
C LYS A 38 -5.57 -24.89 -7.43
N ALA A 39 -4.70 -24.68 -6.44
CA ALA A 39 -5.04 -24.86 -5.03
C ALA A 39 -5.97 -23.75 -4.49
N ILE A 40 -5.98 -22.58 -5.13
CA ILE A 40 -6.84 -21.45 -4.74
C ILE A 40 -8.24 -21.64 -5.34
N PRO A 41 -9.32 -21.50 -4.54
CA PRO A 41 -10.68 -21.62 -5.05
C PRO A 41 -10.99 -20.61 -6.19
N PRO A 42 -11.73 -21.02 -7.24
CA PRO A 42 -11.96 -20.18 -8.43
C PRO A 42 -12.70 -18.88 -8.13
N GLN A 43 -13.54 -18.86 -7.08
CA GLN A 43 -14.24 -17.65 -6.65
C GLN A 43 -13.29 -16.56 -6.13
N CYS A 44 -12.10 -16.91 -5.65
CA CYS A 44 -11.10 -15.94 -5.17
C CYS A 44 -10.49 -15.12 -6.31
N PHE A 45 -10.62 -15.57 -7.57
CA PHE A 45 -10.15 -14.83 -8.74
C PHE A 45 -11.22 -13.92 -9.35
N LYS A 46 -12.46 -13.94 -8.83
CA LYS A 46 -13.55 -13.09 -9.33
C LYS A 46 -13.51 -11.73 -8.62
N ARG A 47 -13.19 -10.69 -9.37
CA ARG A 47 -13.22 -9.31 -8.86
C ARG A 47 -14.66 -8.79 -8.92
N SER A 48 -15.09 -8.11 -7.85
CA SER A 48 -16.44 -7.58 -7.76
C SER A 48 -16.40 -6.06 -7.77
N ILE A 49 -16.68 -5.48 -8.93
CA ILE A 49 -16.77 -4.03 -9.14
C ILE A 49 -17.61 -3.32 -8.06
N PRO A 50 -18.86 -3.74 -7.76
CA PRO A 50 -19.66 -3.03 -6.76
C PRO A 50 -19.02 -3.08 -5.37
N ARG A 51 -18.34 -4.19 -5.04
CA ARG A 51 -17.61 -4.30 -3.78
C ARG A 51 -16.38 -3.38 -3.76
N SER A 52 -15.58 -3.39 -4.82
CA SER A 52 -14.39 -2.52 -4.95
C SER A 52 -14.77 -1.04 -4.82
N PHE A 53 -15.81 -0.60 -5.53
CA PHE A 53 -16.33 0.76 -5.42
C PHE A 53 -16.95 1.07 -4.06
N SER A 54 -17.61 0.11 -3.40
CA SER A 54 -18.19 0.36 -2.07
C SER A 54 -17.14 0.75 -1.04
N TYR A 55 -15.94 0.14 -1.08
CA TYR A 55 -14.84 0.52 -0.20
C TYR A 55 -14.30 1.90 -0.54
N LEU A 56 -14.03 2.16 -1.83
CA LEU A 56 -13.56 3.46 -2.29
C LEU A 56 -14.51 4.61 -1.92
N ILE A 57 -15.82 4.42 -2.15
CA ILE A 57 -16.85 5.42 -1.81
C ILE A 57 -16.93 5.60 -0.29
N SER A 58 -16.84 4.52 0.49
CA SER A 58 -16.84 4.62 1.96
C SER A 58 -15.67 5.46 2.46
N ASP A 59 -14.47 5.25 1.93
CA ASP A 59 -13.29 6.03 2.30
C ASP A 59 -13.42 7.50 1.90
N ILE A 60 -13.97 7.80 0.71
CA ILE A 60 -14.25 9.17 0.26
C ILE A 60 -15.25 9.86 1.19
N ILE A 61 -16.33 9.17 1.60
CA ILE A 61 -17.32 9.72 2.53
C ILE A 61 -16.68 10.02 3.88
N ILE A 62 -15.92 9.08 4.45
CA ILE A 62 -15.26 9.27 5.74
C ILE A 62 -14.25 10.44 5.66
N ALA A 63 -13.43 10.48 4.62
CA ALA A 63 -12.47 11.56 4.38
C ALA A 63 -13.17 12.93 4.24
N SER A 64 -14.31 12.97 3.56
CA SER A 64 -15.11 14.19 3.39
C SER A 64 -15.75 14.64 4.71
N CYS A 65 -16.26 13.69 5.52
CA CYS A 65 -16.82 13.96 6.84
C CYS A 65 -15.76 14.53 7.79
N PHE A 66 -14.58 13.91 7.85
CA PHE A 66 -13.47 14.41 8.66
C PHE A 66 -13.02 15.81 8.22
N TYR A 67 -12.88 16.04 6.91
CA TYR A 67 -12.58 17.36 6.38
C TYR A 67 -13.64 18.39 6.78
N TYR A 68 -14.92 18.08 6.57
CA TYR A 68 -16.03 18.96 6.94
C TYR A 68 -16.03 19.29 8.43
N VAL A 69 -15.81 18.30 9.29
CA VAL A 69 -15.76 18.50 10.74
C VAL A 69 -14.59 19.42 11.12
N ALA A 70 -13.40 19.15 10.58
CA ALA A 70 -12.21 19.94 10.85
C ALA A 70 -12.39 21.41 10.43
N THR A 71 -12.90 21.66 9.21
CA THR A 71 -13.00 23.03 8.68
C THR A 71 -14.11 23.87 9.33
N ASN A 72 -15.22 23.25 9.75
CA ASN A 72 -16.37 24.00 10.26
C ASN A 72 -16.39 24.12 11.79
N TYR A 73 -15.80 23.18 12.52
CA TYR A 73 -15.93 23.15 13.98
C TYR A 73 -14.63 23.40 14.74
N PHE A 74 -13.44 23.17 14.17
CA PHE A 74 -12.20 23.32 14.94
C PHE A 74 -11.87 24.77 15.31
N SER A 75 -12.37 25.72 14.52
CA SER A 75 -12.29 27.16 14.80
C SER A 75 -13.22 27.62 15.93
N LEU A 76 -14.26 26.84 16.24
CA LEU A 76 -15.20 27.10 17.34
C LEU A 76 -14.70 26.51 18.68
N LEU A 77 -13.69 25.64 18.63
CA LEU A 77 -13.13 25.01 19.83
C LEU A 77 -12.23 25.99 20.61
N PRO A 78 -12.17 25.87 21.95
CA PRO A 78 -11.16 26.55 22.75
C PRO A 78 -9.74 26.22 22.25
N GLN A 79 -8.85 27.21 22.29
CA GLN A 79 -7.50 27.11 21.71
C GLN A 79 -6.74 25.86 22.16
N SER A 80 -6.80 25.51 23.44
CA SER A 80 -6.13 24.34 24.02
C SER A 80 -6.61 23.01 23.42
N ILE A 81 -7.90 22.89 23.14
CA ILE A 81 -8.49 21.68 22.54
C ILE A 81 -8.20 21.65 21.04
N SER A 82 -8.26 22.80 20.36
CA SER A 82 -7.97 22.90 18.93
C SER A 82 -6.54 22.43 18.61
N TYR A 83 -5.55 22.79 19.44
CA TYR A 83 -4.17 22.32 19.27
C TYR A 83 -4.01 20.79 19.34
N LEU A 84 -4.86 20.09 20.09
CA LEU A 84 -4.86 18.61 20.14
C LEU A 84 -5.72 18.00 19.02
N ALA A 85 -6.79 18.69 18.64
CA ALA A 85 -7.72 18.22 17.59
C ALA A 85 -7.04 18.14 16.23
N TRP A 86 -6.14 19.07 15.88
CA TRP A 86 -5.44 19.09 14.59
C TRP A 86 -4.53 17.87 14.35
N PRO A 87 -3.58 17.52 15.26
CA PRO A 87 -2.78 16.31 15.10
C PRO A 87 -3.61 15.03 15.06
N LEU A 88 -4.68 14.95 15.86
CA LEU A 88 -5.57 13.80 15.85
C LEU A 88 -6.30 13.69 14.50
N TYR A 89 -6.79 14.82 13.97
CA TYR A 89 -7.38 14.87 12.64
C TYR A 89 -6.38 14.44 11.57
N TRP A 90 -5.13 14.94 11.58
CA TRP A 90 -4.14 14.54 10.59
C TRP A 90 -3.84 13.05 10.62
N ALA A 91 -3.74 12.46 11.83
CA ALA A 91 -3.55 11.04 11.99
C ALA A 91 -4.74 10.24 11.42
N CYS A 92 -5.97 10.59 11.82
CA CYS A 92 -7.17 9.91 11.34
C CYS A 92 -7.40 10.09 9.83
N GLN A 93 -7.29 11.32 9.32
CA GLN A 93 -7.42 11.65 7.90
C GLN A 93 -6.36 10.93 7.09
N GLY A 94 -5.11 10.94 7.55
CA GLY A 94 -4.00 10.24 6.89
C GLY A 94 -4.24 8.75 6.78
N CYS A 95 -4.76 8.10 7.83
CA CYS A 95 -5.14 6.68 7.78
C CYS A 95 -6.20 6.39 6.71
N VAL A 96 -7.24 7.23 6.60
CA VAL A 96 -8.31 7.04 5.60
C VAL A 96 -7.79 7.29 4.19
N LEU A 97 -7.02 8.36 3.98
CA LEU A 97 -6.41 8.65 2.66
C LEU A 97 -5.39 7.59 2.25
N THR A 98 -4.73 6.94 3.20
CA THR A 98 -3.89 5.77 2.94
C THR A 98 -4.72 4.59 2.41
N GLY A 99 -5.97 4.41 2.88
CA GLY A 99 -6.90 3.44 2.32
C GLY A 99 -7.19 3.70 0.84
N ILE A 100 -7.50 4.96 0.47
CA ILE A 100 -7.69 5.37 -0.92
C ILE A 100 -6.41 5.13 -1.74
N TRP A 101 -5.24 5.44 -1.18
CA TRP A 101 -3.95 5.16 -1.82
C TRP A 101 -3.75 3.66 -2.09
N VAL A 102 -4.04 2.79 -1.13
CA VAL A 102 -3.94 1.33 -1.32
C VAL A 102 -4.87 0.88 -2.44
N ILE A 103 -6.13 1.34 -2.47
CA ILE A 103 -7.07 0.97 -3.53
C ILE A 103 -6.56 1.40 -4.90
N ALA A 104 -6.04 2.62 -5.03
CA ALA A 104 -5.47 3.11 -6.28
C ALA A 104 -4.17 2.36 -6.67
N HIS A 105 -3.33 1.96 -5.71
CA HIS A 105 -2.16 1.12 -5.94
C HIS A 105 -2.56 -0.26 -6.48
N GLU A 106 -3.60 -0.87 -5.91
CA GLU A 106 -4.13 -2.16 -6.35
C GLU A 106 -4.76 -2.09 -7.77
N CYS A 107 -5.21 -0.91 -8.20
CA CYS A 107 -5.59 -0.69 -9.60
C CYS A 107 -4.38 -0.85 -10.54
N GLY A 108 -3.18 -0.41 -10.13
CA GLY A 108 -1.94 -0.60 -10.90
C GLY A 108 -1.51 -2.06 -11.05
N HIS A 109 -1.99 -2.95 -10.16
CA HIS A 109 -1.81 -4.40 -10.27
C HIS A 109 -2.99 -5.11 -10.94
N HIS A 110 -3.97 -4.36 -11.46
CA HIS A 110 -5.20 -4.88 -12.05
C HIS A 110 -5.97 -5.81 -11.09
N ALA A 111 -6.02 -5.45 -9.81
CA ALA A 111 -6.73 -6.18 -8.77
C ALA A 111 -8.12 -5.59 -8.47
N PHE A 112 -8.41 -4.37 -8.94
CA PHE A 112 -9.63 -3.65 -8.61
C PHE A 112 -10.84 -4.15 -9.42
N SER A 113 -10.67 -4.39 -10.72
CA SER A 113 -11.69 -4.95 -11.61
C SER A 113 -11.09 -5.87 -12.67
N ASP A 114 -11.95 -6.56 -13.42
CA ASP A 114 -11.51 -7.37 -14.57
C ASP A 114 -11.30 -6.52 -15.84
N TYR A 115 -11.50 -5.19 -15.76
CA TYR A 115 -11.36 -4.26 -16.87
C TYR A 115 -10.15 -3.33 -16.65
N GLN A 116 -9.08 -3.57 -17.40
CA GLN A 116 -7.84 -2.81 -17.26
C GLN A 116 -8.03 -1.29 -17.41
N TRP A 117 -8.81 -0.84 -18.40
CA TRP A 117 -9.07 0.59 -18.61
C TRP A 117 -9.76 1.26 -17.42
N LEU A 118 -10.59 0.52 -16.68
CA LEU A 118 -11.29 1.04 -15.51
C LEU A 118 -10.31 1.21 -14.35
N ASP A 119 -9.46 0.22 -14.14
CA ASP A 119 -8.40 0.25 -13.13
C ASP A 119 -7.42 1.39 -13.42
N ASP A 120 -6.97 1.54 -14.67
CA ASP A 120 -6.08 2.62 -15.09
C ASP A 120 -6.72 4.00 -14.86
N THR A 121 -8.01 4.15 -15.14
CA THR A 121 -8.75 5.41 -14.95
C THR A 121 -8.89 5.75 -13.47
N VAL A 122 -9.37 4.81 -12.65
CA VAL A 122 -9.57 5.02 -11.21
C VAL A 122 -8.24 5.28 -10.53
N GLY A 123 -7.24 4.43 -10.80
CA GLY A 123 -5.90 4.55 -10.25
C GLY A 123 -5.26 5.89 -10.59
N LEU A 124 -5.30 6.31 -11.85
CA LEU A 124 -4.75 7.61 -12.28
C LEU A 124 -5.43 8.78 -11.55
N ILE A 125 -6.76 8.80 -11.46
CA ILE A 125 -7.50 9.87 -10.79
C ILE A 125 -7.10 9.98 -9.32
N PHE A 126 -7.12 8.88 -8.57
CA PHE A 126 -6.90 8.91 -7.12
C PHE A 126 -5.43 9.04 -6.74
N HIS A 127 -4.49 8.45 -7.47
CA HIS A 127 -3.06 8.74 -7.27
C HIS A 127 -2.75 10.21 -7.58
N SER A 128 -3.30 10.78 -8.67
CA SER A 128 -3.12 12.20 -8.97
C SER A 128 -3.71 13.10 -7.88
N PHE A 129 -4.90 12.77 -7.37
CA PHE A 129 -5.53 13.50 -6.26
C PHE A 129 -4.66 13.48 -4.99
N LEU A 130 -4.00 12.35 -4.72
CA LEU A 130 -3.09 12.18 -3.58
C LEU A 130 -1.66 12.67 -3.85
N LEU A 131 -1.39 13.23 -5.03
CA LEU A 131 -0.07 13.70 -5.47
C LEU A 131 1.00 12.59 -5.48
N VAL A 132 0.57 11.37 -5.82
CA VAL A 132 1.41 10.18 -5.97
C VAL A 132 1.41 9.78 -7.46
N PRO A 133 2.51 9.29 -8.05
CA PRO A 133 2.48 8.77 -9.41
C PRO A 133 1.63 7.49 -9.50
N TYR A 134 0.87 7.36 -10.59
CA TYR A 134 0.24 6.10 -11.01
C TYR A 134 1.25 5.21 -11.73
#